data_AF-A0A2W1B4Q1-F1
#
_entry.id   AF-A0A2W1B4Q1-F1
#
_cell.length_a   1.000
_cell.length_b   1.000
_cell.length_c   1.000
_cell.angle_alpha   90.00
_cell.angle_beta   90.00
_cell.angle_gamma   90.00
#
_symmetry.space_group_name_H-M   'P 1'
#
loop_
_entity.id
_entity.type
_entity.pdbx_description
1 polymer ?
#
loop_
_entity_poly.entity_id
_entity_poly.type
_entity_poly.pdbx_seq_one_letter_code
_entity_poly.pdbx_strand_id
1 'polypeptide(L)'
;MRKVSWKDIDLKIALPRNVKSTECIGELEEFIGQERAIKALETGLHINAKGYNVFVSGTTNTGRRTFVSRYLKKKVEGTKTPGDWIYVYNFDDPRSPNSISLEAGTGKIFQKEMNEFVEIAINTIGESFQSEDFQQKVTSIQNEQSEKRSNMLKELVEKAKEKDYTVQINQTGVATIPLWNGKPLTQEVYEALPEDYQKQITKKGEEVRELVNSYLLKLSKMEKTTVKSIRN
;
A
#
# COMPACT_ATOMS: atom_id res chain seq x y z
N MET A 1 -6.70 -19.67 -86.44
CA MET A 1 -5.95 -18.81 -85.49
C MET A 1 -5.81 -17.42 -86.09
N ARG A 2 -6.24 -16.37 -85.38
CA ARG A 2 -6.09 -14.98 -85.83
C ARG A 2 -4.61 -14.58 -85.64
N LYS A 3 -3.94 -14.12 -86.71
CA LYS A 3 -2.59 -13.54 -86.61
C LYS A 3 -2.71 -12.20 -85.90
N VAL A 4 -2.06 -12.06 -84.74
CA VAL A 4 -1.96 -10.82 -83.98
C VAL A 4 -0.70 -10.09 -84.45
N SER A 5 -0.83 -8.85 -84.91
CA SER A 5 0.30 -8.00 -85.30
C SER A 5 0.80 -7.20 -84.09
N TRP A 6 2.03 -6.69 -84.15
CA TRP A 6 2.58 -5.84 -83.07
C TRP A 6 1.71 -4.60 -82.81
N LYS A 7 0.99 -4.10 -83.82
CA LYS A 7 0.06 -2.98 -83.69
C LYS A 7 -1.16 -3.32 -82.83
N ASP A 8 -1.53 -4.59 -82.78
CA ASP A 8 -2.64 -5.08 -81.97
C ASP A 8 -2.25 -5.27 -80.49
N ILE A 9 -0.96 -5.14 -80.16
CA ILE A 9 -0.38 -5.30 -78.80
C ILE A 9 0.26 -3.99 -78.32
N ASP A 10 0.16 -2.91 -79.12
CA ASP A 10 0.69 -1.60 -78.72
C ASP A 10 -0.15 -1.02 -77.57
N LEU A 11 0.44 -1.01 -76.37
CA LEU A 11 -0.17 -0.50 -75.14
C LEU A 11 -0.29 1.03 -75.11
N LYS A 12 0.21 1.75 -76.15
CA LYS A 12 0.17 3.22 -76.27
C LYS A 12 0.50 3.96 -74.97
N ILE A 13 1.54 3.52 -74.27
CA ILE A 13 1.97 4.17 -73.03
C ILE A 13 2.79 5.40 -73.40
N ALA A 14 2.23 6.59 -73.17
CA ALA A 14 2.94 7.85 -73.34
C ALA A 14 3.83 8.10 -72.12
N LEU A 15 5.15 7.98 -72.29
CA LEU A 15 6.10 8.36 -71.25
C LEU A 15 6.24 9.90 -71.21
N PRO A 16 6.26 10.51 -70.02
CA PRO A 16 6.46 11.95 -69.88
C PRO A 16 7.85 12.33 -70.42
N ARG A 17 7.89 13.20 -71.43
CA ARG A 17 9.12 13.57 -72.17
C ARG A 17 10.10 14.45 -71.37
N ASN A 18 9.72 14.94 -70.19
CA ASN A 18 10.45 15.94 -69.41
C ASN A 18 10.95 15.46 -68.03
N VAL A 19 11.21 14.17 -67.84
CA VAL A 19 11.83 13.66 -66.61
C VAL A 19 13.32 13.47 -66.85
N LYS A 20 14.16 14.35 -66.29
CA LYS A 20 15.64 14.25 -66.39
C LYS A 20 16.24 13.25 -65.39
N SER A 21 15.66 13.14 -64.19
CA SER A 21 16.08 12.24 -63.11
C SER A 21 14.90 11.90 -62.20
N THR A 22 14.96 10.77 -61.49
CA THR A 22 13.99 10.38 -60.46
C THR A 22 13.97 11.35 -59.28
N GLU A 23 15.02 12.15 -59.09
CA GLU A 23 15.09 13.22 -58.09
C GLU A 23 14.07 14.34 -58.32
N CYS A 24 13.58 14.49 -59.56
CA CYS A 24 12.57 15.49 -59.91
C CYS A 24 11.14 15.04 -59.57
N ILE A 25 10.97 13.83 -59.03
CA ILE A 25 9.67 13.24 -58.69
C ILE A 25 9.57 13.21 -57.17
N GLY A 26 8.62 13.98 -56.62
CA GLY A 26 8.32 13.95 -55.19
C GLY A 26 7.79 12.59 -54.74
N GLU A 27 7.92 12.29 -53.45
CA GLU A 27 7.31 11.10 -52.87
C GLU A 27 5.80 11.08 -53.15
N LEU A 28 5.30 9.94 -53.62
CA LEU A 28 3.88 9.78 -53.82
C LEU A 28 3.19 9.72 -52.46
N GLU A 29 2.46 10.79 -52.14
CA GLU A 29 1.77 10.89 -50.86
C GLU A 29 0.44 10.14 -50.81
N GLU A 30 -0.16 9.96 -51.99
CA GLU A 30 -1.50 9.44 -52.17
C GLU A 30 -1.52 7.95 -52.52
N PHE A 31 -2.53 7.26 -52.02
CA PHE A 31 -2.72 5.85 -52.30
C PHE A 31 -3.63 5.69 -53.51
N ILE A 32 -3.01 5.37 -54.64
CA ILE A 32 -3.70 5.21 -55.92
C ILE A 32 -4.64 4.00 -55.86
N GLY A 33 -5.89 4.21 -56.28
CA GLY A 33 -6.88 3.13 -56.45
C GLY A 33 -7.48 2.58 -55.16
N GLN A 34 -7.31 3.25 -54.01
CA GLN A 34 -7.79 2.79 -52.70
C GLN A 34 -8.95 3.63 -52.13
N GLU A 35 -9.73 4.31 -52.98
CA GLU A 35 -10.82 5.20 -52.57
C GLU A 35 -11.85 4.53 -51.64
N ARG A 36 -12.22 3.27 -51.94
CA ARG A 36 -13.15 2.50 -51.08
C ARG A 36 -12.57 2.28 -49.69
N ALA A 37 -11.28 1.98 -49.58
CA ALA A 37 -10.62 1.74 -48.31
C ALA A 37 -10.50 3.04 -47.48
N ILE A 38 -10.21 4.17 -48.13
CA ILE A 38 -10.18 5.49 -47.49
C ILE A 38 -11.56 5.84 -46.92
N LYS A 39 -12.64 5.73 -47.72
CA LYS A 39 -14.01 5.99 -47.25
C LYS A 39 -14.43 5.09 -46.08
N ALA A 40 -14.03 3.82 -46.11
CA ALA A 40 -14.30 2.88 -45.01
C ALA A 40 -13.55 3.26 -43.73
N LEU A 41 -12.28 3.66 -43.83
CA LEU A 41 -11.50 4.17 -42.71
C LEU A 41 -12.11 5.44 -42.13
N GLU A 42 -12.48 6.41 -42.98
CA GLU A 42 -13.14 7.64 -42.55
C GLU A 42 -14.42 7.36 -41.79
N THR A 43 -15.28 6.51 -42.34
CA THR A 43 -16.55 6.14 -41.70
C THR A 43 -16.28 5.47 -40.35
N GLY A 44 -15.33 4.52 -40.30
CA GLY A 44 -14.98 3.83 -39.06
C GLY A 44 -14.41 4.75 -37.98
N LEU A 45 -13.58 5.73 -38.36
CA LEU A 45 -12.95 6.68 -37.44
C LEU A 45 -13.91 7.78 -36.95
N HIS A 46 -15.02 8.04 -37.64
CA HIS A 46 -16.05 8.97 -37.17
C HIS A 46 -16.96 8.36 -36.09
N ILE A 47 -16.99 7.04 -35.95
CA ILE A 47 -17.83 6.37 -34.94
C ILE A 47 -17.13 6.47 -33.59
N ASN A 48 -17.51 7.47 -32.80
CA ASN A 48 -17.03 7.64 -31.42
C ASN A 48 -17.90 6.83 -30.44
N ALA A 49 -17.86 5.51 -30.54
CA ALA A 49 -18.60 4.60 -29.66
C ALA A 49 -17.74 3.43 -29.20
N LYS A 50 -17.87 3.07 -27.91
CA LYS A 50 -17.13 1.94 -27.32
C LYS A 50 -17.52 0.62 -28.01
N GLY A 51 -16.52 -0.20 -28.32
CA GLY A 51 -16.71 -1.52 -28.95
C GLY A 51 -16.64 -1.51 -30.48
N TYR A 52 -16.54 -0.36 -31.11
CA TYR A 52 -16.32 -0.25 -32.55
C TYR A 52 -14.83 -0.32 -32.87
N ASN A 53 -14.45 -1.28 -33.71
CA ASN A 53 -13.07 -1.49 -34.15
C ASN A 53 -13.04 -1.60 -35.68
N VAL A 54 -11.96 -1.14 -36.30
CA VAL A 54 -11.76 -1.26 -37.75
C VAL A 54 -10.81 -2.41 -38.05
N PHE A 55 -11.23 -3.32 -38.93
CA PHE A 55 -10.40 -4.42 -39.44
C PHE A 55 -10.04 -4.19 -40.91
N VAL A 56 -8.77 -4.37 -41.27
CA VAL A 56 -8.26 -4.10 -42.62
C VAL A 56 -7.78 -5.38 -43.30
N SER A 57 -8.52 -5.82 -44.31
CA SER A 57 -8.23 -7.01 -45.13
C SER A 57 -7.72 -6.65 -46.51
N GLY A 58 -6.96 -7.55 -47.13
CA GLY A 58 -6.50 -7.44 -48.51
C GLY A 58 -5.43 -8.47 -48.81
N THR A 59 -4.96 -8.49 -50.06
CA THR A 59 -3.88 -9.40 -50.47
C THR A 59 -2.58 -9.09 -49.73
N THR A 60 -1.72 -10.09 -49.61
CA THR A 60 -0.39 -9.96 -48.98
C THR A 60 0.48 -8.99 -49.80
N ASN A 61 1.40 -8.27 -49.13
CA ASN A 61 2.35 -7.33 -49.75
C ASN A 61 1.75 -6.11 -50.48
N THR A 62 0.51 -5.72 -50.15
CA THR A 62 -0.14 -4.49 -50.67
C THR A 62 0.16 -3.23 -49.86
N GLY A 63 1.03 -3.30 -48.86
CA GLY A 63 1.35 -2.13 -48.02
C GLY A 63 0.22 -1.67 -47.08
N ARG A 64 -0.76 -2.52 -46.77
CA ARG A 64 -1.92 -2.20 -45.88
C ARG A 64 -1.54 -1.50 -44.57
N ARG A 65 -0.51 -2.00 -43.87
CA ARG A 65 -0.03 -1.38 -42.63
C ARG A 65 0.49 0.03 -42.88
N THR A 66 1.33 0.19 -43.91
CA THR A 66 1.88 1.49 -44.32
C THR A 66 0.76 2.47 -44.69
N PHE A 67 -0.24 1.99 -45.45
CA PHE A 67 -1.44 2.75 -45.81
C PHE A 67 -2.16 3.31 -44.58
N VAL A 68 -2.57 2.42 -43.68
CA VAL A 68 -3.33 2.80 -42.47
C VAL A 68 -2.49 3.70 -41.57
N SER A 69 -1.22 3.37 -41.31
CA SER A 69 -0.36 4.18 -40.44
C SER A 69 -0.10 5.58 -40.98
N ARG A 70 0.14 5.72 -42.29
CA ARG A 70 0.37 7.03 -42.94
C ARG A 70 -0.92 7.87 -42.96
N TYR A 71 -2.06 7.25 -43.26
CA TYR A 71 -3.36 7.90 -43.19
C TYR A 71 -3.67 8.40 -41.76
N LEU A 72 -3.52 7.54 -40.76
CA LEU A 72 -3.76 7.91 -39.35
C LEU A 72 -2.83 9.02 -38.87
N LYS A 73 -1.53 8.96 -39.20
CA LYS A 73 -0.57 10.02 -38.85
C LYS A 73 -1.02 11.39 -39.38
N LYS A 74 -1.37 11.47 -40.66
CA LYS A 74 -1.87 12.70 -41.28
C LYS A 74 -3.19 13.17 -40.67
N LYS A 75 -4.06 12.25 -40.25
CA LYS A 75 -5.36 12.58 -39.65
C LYS A 75 -5.24 13.12 -38.22
N VAL A 76 -4.27 12.62 -37.44
CA VAL A 76 -4.05 13.05 -36.04
C VAL A 76 -3.05 14.21 -35.92
N GLU A 77 -2.38 14.58 -37.00
CA GLU A 77 -1.49 15.73 -37.05
C GLU A 77 -2.27 17.00 -36.67
N GLY A 78 -1.79 17.73 -35.66
CA GLY A 78 -2.46 18.92 -35.13
C GLY A 78 -3.65 18.64 -34.18
N THR A 79 -3.96 17.38 -33.87
CA THR A 79 -4.93 17.05 -32.81
C THR A 79 -4.32 17.16 -31.41
N LYS A 80 -5.17 17.30 -30.38
CA LYS A 80 -4.71 17.39 -28.99
C LYS A 80 -3.96 16.11 -28.61
N THR A 81 -2.76 16.26 -28.06
CA THR A 81 -1.98 15.15 -27.51
C THR A 81 -2.82 14.41 -26.46
N PRO A 82 -2.95 13.07 -26.54
CA PRO A 82 -3.67 12.31 -25.54
C PRO A 82 -3.01 12.46 -24.17
N GLY A 83 -3.84 12.42 -23.12
CA GLY A 83 -3.37 12.47 -21.75
C GLY A 83 -2.52 11.26 -21.37
N ASP A 84 -1.72 11.42 -20.33
CA ASP A 84 -0.95 10.33 -19.74
C ASP A 84 -1.88 9.44 -18.91
N TRP A 85 -1.76 8.12 -19.07
CA TRP A 85 -2.43 7.16 -18.19
C TRP A 85 -1.41 6.54 -17.26
N ILE A 86 -1.63 6.72 -15.95
CA ILE A 86 -0.77 6.15 -14.92
C ILE A 86 -1.53 5.15 -14.05
N TYR A 87 -0.79 4.24 -13.44
CA TYR A 87 -1.29 3.35 -12.41
C TYR A 87 -0.78 3.79 -11.06
N VAL A 88 -1.68 3.93 -10.10
CA VAL A 88 -1.34 4.17 -8.69
C VAL A 88 -1.68 2.95 -7.86
N TYR A 89 -0.95 2.76 -6.78
CA TYR A 89 -1.19 1.66 -5.86
C TYR A 89 -2.59 1.77 -5.25
N ASN A 90 -3.28 0.64 -5.21
CA ASN A 90 -4.58 0.54 -4.57
C ASN A 90 -4.40 -0.06 -3.17
N PHE A 91 -4.69 0.74 -2.14
CA PHE A 91 -4.54 0.33 -0.75
C PHE A 91 -5.58 -0.70 -0.29
N ASP A 92 -6.73 -0.79 -0.97
CA ASP A 92 -7.80 -1.74 -0.65
C ASP A 92 -7.56 -3.10 -1.34
N ASP A 93 -7.12 -3.09 -2.60
CA ASP A 93 -6.74 -4.30 -3.35
C ASP A 93 -5.40 -4.10 -4.11
N PRO A 94 -4.27 -4.54 -3.52
CA PRO A 94 -2.94 -4.42 -4.12
C PRO A 94 -2.79 -5.09 -5.49
N ARG A 95 -3.65 -6.06 -5.83
CA ARG A 95 -3.59 -6.77 -7.12
C ARG A 95 -4.34 -6.04 -8.24
N SER A 96 -5.09 -5.00 -7.89
CA SER A 96 -5.91 -4.22 -8.82
C SER A 96 -5.54 -2.73 -8.72
N PRO A 97 -4.45 -2.30 -9.38
CA PRO A 97 -4.02 -0.90 -9.34
C PRO A 97 -5.08 0.03 -9.93
N ASN A 98 -5.17 1.25 -9.39
CA ASN A 98 -6.11 2.26 -9.88
C ASN A 98 -5.50 3.01 -11.07
N SER A 99 -6.27 3.22 -12.13
CA SER A 99 -5.84 4.01 -13.29
C SER A 99 -6.30 5.47 -13.15
N ILE A 100 -5.39 6.42 -13.38
CA ILE A 100 -5.68 7.86 -13.39
C ILE A 100 -5.25 8.43 -14.73
N SER A 101 -6.12 9.27 -15.32
CA SER A 101 -5.77 10.07 -16.50
C SER A 101 -5.22 11.41 -16.06
N LEU A 102 -4.10 11.80 -16.64
CA LEU A 102 -3.43 13.07 -16.43
C LEU A 102 -3.31 13.84 -17.75
N GLU A 103 -2.93 15.11 -17.68
CA GLU A 103 -2.60 15.88 -18.87
C GLU A 103 -1.33 15.35 -19.53
N ALA A 104 -1.22 15.55 -20.85
CA ALA A 104 -0.11 15.02 -21.64
C ALA A 104 1.24 15.50 -21.08
N GLY A 105 2.14 14.56 -20.80
CA GLY A 105 3.50 14.85 -20.32
C GLY A 105 3.63 15.14 -18.83
N THR A 106 2.53 15.17 -18.07
CA THR A 106 2.56 15.47 -16.63
C THR A 106 2.79 14.23 -15.76
N GLY A 107 2.67 13.01 -16.30
CA GLY A 107 2.82 11.78 -15.52
C GLY A 107 4.21 11.61 -14.89
N LYS A 108 5.26 12.08 -15.57
CA LYS A 108 6.63 12.08 -15.02
C LYS A 108 6.81 13.10 -13.88
N ILE A 109 6.14 14.24 -13.98
CA ILE A 109 6.17 15.29 -12.95
C ILE A 109 5.47 14.76 -11.70
N PHE A 110 4.26 14.21 -11.87
CA PHE A 110 3.50 13.59 -10.79
C PHE A 110 4.29 12.49 -10.07
N GLN A 111 4.98 11.63 -10.82
CA GLN A 111 5.84 10.60 -10.22
C GLN A 111 6.93 11.20 -9.32
N LYS A 112 7.60 12.26 -9.80
CA LYS A 112 8.67 12.92 -9.04
C LYS A 112 8.11 13.58 -7.78
N GLU A 113 7.04 14.34 -7.90
CA GLU A 113 6.39 15.03 -6.78
C GLU A 113 5.88 14.04 -5.72
N MET A 114 5.34 12.89 -6.15
CA MET A 114 4.88 11.86 -5.21
C MET A 114 6.04 11.24 -4.42
N ASN A 115 7.19 11.01 -5.05
CA ASN A 115 8.37 10.51 -4.34
C ASN A 115 8.87 11.52 -3.30
N GLU A 116 8.98 12.80 -3.68
CA GLU A 116 9.37 13.89 -2.78
C GLU A 116 8.36 14.03 -1.62
N PHE A 117 7.05 13.94 -1.92
CA PHE A 117 6.00 13.98 -0.92
C PHE A 117 6.14 12.85 0.12
N VAL A 118 6.42 11.62 -0.32
CA VAL A 118 6.59 10.47 0.58
C VAL A 118 7.81 10.67 1.49
N GLU A 119 8.93 11.16 0.96
CA GLU A 119 10.12 11.47 1.74
C GLU A 119 9.86 12.54 2.81
N ILE A 120 9.20 13.63 2.41
CA ILE A 120 8.82 14.72 3.33
C ILE A 120 7.88 14.18 4.41
N ALA A 121 6.85 13.42 4.04
CA ALA A 121 5.87 12.89 4.98
C ALA A 121 6.53 12.00 6.05
N ILE A 122 7.46 11.11 5.66
CA ILE A 122 8.18 10.24 6.60
C ILE A 122 8.97 11.09 7.61
N ASN A 123 9.70 12.10 7.12
CA ASN A 123 10.51 12.97 7.98
C ASN A 123 9.64 13.81 8.92
N THR A 124 8.63 14.50 8.40
CA THR A 124 7.74 15.35 9.19
C THR A 124 6.95 14.57 10.24
N ILE A 125 6.49 13.35 9.92
CA ILE A 125 5.86 12.47 10.91
C ILE A 125 6.85 12.10 12.02
N GLY A 126 8.09 11.77 11.66
CA GLY A 126 9.16 11.48 12.63
C GLY A 126 9.45 12.66 13.57
N GLU A 127 9.60 13.86 13.01
CA GLU A 127 9.81 15.10 13.77
C GLU A 127 8.62 15.41 14.68
N SER A 128 7.39 15.18 14.22
CA SER A 128 6.19 15.38 15.04
C SER A 128 6.16 14.48 16.28
N PHE A 129 6.76 13.28 16.23
CA PHE A 129 6.91 12.43 17.40
C PHE A 129 8.02 12.89 18.35
N GLN A 130 8.95 13.74 17.88
CA GLN A 130 9.99 14.35 18.71
C GLN A 130 9.56 15.71 19.28
N SER A 131 8.36 16.19 18.94
CA SER A 131 7.85 17.45 19.45
C SER A 131 7.74 17.42 20.97
N GLU A 132 7.99 18.57 21.59
CA GLU A 132 7.94 18.69 23.05
C GLU A 132 6.54 18.33 23.57
N ASP A 133 5.49 18.81 22.91
CA ASP A 133 4.09 18.49 23.27
C ASP A 133 3.81 16.98 23.25
N PHE A 134 4.31 16.26 22.23
CA PHE A 134 4.13 14.81 22.15
C PHE A 134 4.91 14.10 23.27
N GLN A 135 6.17 14.48 23.48
CA GLN A 135 7.01 13.89 24.53
C GLN A 135 6.46 14.16 25.93
N GLN A 136 5.95 15.36 26.19
CA GLN A 136 5.27 15.71 27.43
C GLN A 136 4.00 14.88 27.65
N LYS A 137 3.18 14.68 26.60
CA LYS A 137 1.98 13.84 26.68
C LYS A 137 2.33 12.38 26.96
N VAL A 138 3.35 11.83 26.29
CA VAL A 138 3.85 10.46 26.56
C VAL A 138 4.33 10.34 28.00
N THR A 139 5.14 11.29 28.46
CA THR A 139 5.67 11.31 29.83
C THR A 139 4.54 11.42 30.86
N SER A 140 3.54 12.26 30.61
CA SER A 140 2.35 12.38 31.47
C SER A 140 1.59 11.06 31.60
N ILE A 141 1.33 10.38 30.48
CA ILE A 141 0.67 9.06 30.46
C ILE A 141 1.51 8.03 31.22
N GLN A 142 2.83 8.01 31.01
CA GLN A 142 3.73 7.09 31.70
C GLN A 142 3.75 7.34 33.22
N ASN A 143 3.77 8.61 33.65
CA ASN A 143 3.75 8.98 35.05
C ASN A 143 2.44 8.58 35.72
N GLU A 144 1.29 8.87 35.10
CA GLU A 144 -0.03 8.46 35.60
C GLU A 144 -0.12 6.93 35.78
N GLN A 145 0.44 6.18 34.82
CA GLN A 145 0.44 4.72 34.87
C GLN A 145 1.41 4.16 35.91
N SER A 146 2.58 4.79 36.08
CA SER A 146 3.54 4.45 37.13
C SER A 146 2.93 4.66 38.52
N GLU A 147 2.21 5.77 38.71
CA GLU A 147 1.51 6.07 39.96
C GLU A 147 0.40 5.05 40.24
N LYS A 148 -0.45 4.75 39.26
CA LYS A 148 -1.49 3.71 39.37
C LYS A 148 -0.89 2.35 39.73
N ARG A 149 0.21 1.96 39.08
CA ARG A 149 0.94 0.72 39.39
C ARG A 149 1.46 0.72 40.81
N SER A 150 2.11 1.80 41.25
CA SER A 150 2.63 1.94 42.61
C SER A 150 1.51 1.79 43.65
N ASN A 151 0.37 2.44 43.44
CA ASN A 151 -0.78 2.38 44.33
C ASN A 151 -1.40 0.98 44.38
N MET A 152 -1.55 0.29 43.24
CA MET A 152 -2.02 -1.09 43.20
C MET A 152 -1.09 -2.07 43.92
N LEU A 153 0.23 -1.87 43.82
CA LEU A 153 1.21 -2.70 44.53
C LEU A 153 1.17 -2.45 46.04
N LYS A 154 1.04 -1.19 46.48
CA LYS A 154 0.85 -0.86 47.89
C LYS A 154 -0.42 -1.54 48.44
N GLU A 155 -1.53 -1.42 47.72
CA GLU A 155 -2.80 -2.05 48.10
C GLU A 155 -2.70 -3.58 48.19
N LEU A 156 -1.97 -4.21 47.25
CA LEU A 156 -1.71 -5.65 47.28
C LEU A 156 -0.91 -6.07 48.51
N VAL A 157 0.15 -5.32 48.85
CA VAL A 157 0.99 -5.59 50.02
C VAL A 157 0.20 -5.41 51.32
N GLU A 158 -0.64 -4.38 51.42
CA GLU A 158 -1.50 -4.16 52.59
C GLU A 158 -2.52 -5.28 52.78
N LYS A 159 -3.25 -5.66 51.74
CA LYS A 159 -4.21 -6.78 51.79
C LYS A 159 -3.56 -8.13 52.07
N ALA A 160 -2.33 -8.34 51.62
CA ALA A 160 -1.56 -9.53 51.98
C ALA A 160 -1.15 -9.52 53.47
N LYS A 161 -0.75 -8.35 54.00
CA LYS A 161 -0.38 -8.20 55.42
C LYS A 161 -1.55 -8.47 56.36
N GLU A 162 -2.77 -8.08 55.98
CA GLU A 162 -4.00 -8.41 56.73
C GLU A 162 -4.22 -9.93 56.87
N LYS A 163 -3.65 -10.72 55.96
CA LYS A 163 -3.70 -12.19 55.97
C LYS A 163 -2.43 -12.82 56.53
N ASP A 164 -1.56 -12.05 57.20
CA ASP A 164 -0.25 -12.50 57.70
C ASP A 164 0.69 -12.96 56.58
N TYR A 165 0.69 -12.28 55.43
CA TYR A 165 1.63 -12.51 54.33
C TYR A 165 2.28 -11.21 53.87
N THR A 166 3.45 -11.32 53.25
CA THR A 166 4.05 -10.24 52.47
C THR A 166 4.26 -10.69 51.03
N VAL A 167 4.21 -9.73 50.11
CA VAL A 167 4.39 -9.97 48.68
C VAL A 167 5.63 -9.25 48.23
N GLN A 168 6.56 -9.98 47.61
CA GLN A 168 7.74 -9.43 46.97
C GLN A 168 7.72 -9.74 45.47
N ILE A 169 7.96 -8.73 44.66
CA ILE A 169 8.04 -8.88 43.21
C ILE A 169 9.50 -8.75 42.82
N ASN A 170 10.07 -9.86 42.37
CA ASN A 170 11.46 -9.94 41.93
C ASN A 170 11.49 -10.23 40.43
N GLN A 171 12.68 -10.18 39.83
CA GLN A 171 12.88 -10.43 38.40
C GLN A 171 12.43 -11.82 37.94
N THR A 172 12.39 -12.80 38.86
CA THR A 172 11.97 -14.19 38.61
C THR A 172 10.49 -14.46 38.85
N GLY A 173 9.72 -13.49 39.37
CA GLY A 173 8.29 -13.65 39.62
C GLY A 173 7.83 -13.04 40.94
N VAL A 174 6.63 -13.42 41.37
CA VAL A 174 6.02 -12.95 42.61
C VAL A 174 6.18 -14.00 43.71
N ALA A 175 6.83 -13.62 44.80
CA ALA A 175 6.97 -14.44 46.00
C ALA A 175 5.98 -13.98 47.07
N THR A 176 5.17 -14.91 47.56
CA THR A 176 4.28 -14.74 48.71
C THR A 176 4.90 -15.41 49.93
N ILE A 177 5.24 -14.63 50.95
CA ILE A 177 5.97 -15.10 52.13
C ILE A 177 5.07 -14.97 53.36
N PRO A 178 4.80 -16.06 54.11
CA PRO A 178 4.02 -15.99 55.35
C PRO A 178 4.77 -15.18 56.42
N LEU A 179 4.01 -14.52 57.29
CA LEU A 179 4.47 -13.70 58.41
C LEU A 179 4.04 -14.36 59.74
N TRP A 180 4.92 -14.31 60.73
CA TRP A 180 4.65 -14.70 62.11
C TRP A 180 5.13 -13.59 63.03
N ASN A 181 4.22 -13.02 63.84
CA ASN A 181 4.47 -11.82 64.64
C ASN A 181 5.12 -10.67 63.83
N GLY A 182 4.67 -10.47 62.59
CA GLY A 182 5.16 -9.42 61.70
C GLY A 182 6.54 -9.68 61.06
N LYS A 183 7.16 -10.84 61.30
CA LYS A 183 8.44 -11.24 60.70
C LYS A 183 8.23 -12.37 59.67
N PRO A 184 9.02 -12.41 58.57
CA PRO A 184 9.00 -13.53 57.64
C PRO A 184 9.20 -14.86 58.36
N LEU A 185 8.27 -15.79 58.13
CA LEU A 185 8.31 -17.13 58.71
C LEU A 185 9.35 -17.97 57.96
N THR A 186 10.33 -18.51 58.69
CA THR A 186 11.30 -19.46 58.14
C THR A 186 10.73 -20.87 58.14
N GLN A 187 11.27 -21.73 57.27
CA GLN A 187 10.84 -23.12 57.13
C GLN A 187 10.91 -23.89 58.46
N GLU A 188 11.99 -23.70 59.22
CA GLU A 188 12.20 -24.33 60.52
C GLU A 188 11.13 -23.96 61.55
N VAL A 189 10.67 -22.70 61.54
CA VAL A 189 9.63 -22.23 62.46
C VAL A 189 8.26 -22.73 62.00
N TYR A 190 8.02 -22.83 60.69
CA TYR A 190 6.79 -23.39 60.15
C TYR A 190 6.60 -24.86 60.56
N GLU A 191 7.65 -25.67 60.47
CA GLU A 191 7.64 -27.09 60.83
C GLU A 191 7.46 -27.32 62.34
N ALA A 192 7.88 -26.36 63.18
CA ALA A 192 7.69 -26.40 64.63
C ALA A 192 6.27 -25.98 65.08
N LEU A 193 5.42 -25.47 64.19
CA LEU A 193 4.04 -25.07 64.52
C LEU A 193 3.10 -26.29 64.61
N PRO A 194 2.04 -26.23 65.44
CA PRO A 194 1.01 -27.26 65.48
C PRO A 194 0.30 -27.42 64.12
N GLU A 195 -0.13 -28.64 63.79
CA GLU A 195 -0.81 -28.95 62.51
C GLU A 195 -1.99 -28.02 62.20
N ASP A 196 -2.78 -27.63 63.22
CA ASP A 196 -3.92 -26.74 63.04
C ASP A 196 -3.51 -25.33 62.59
N TYR A 197 -2.34 -24.85 63.04
CA TYR A 197 -1.77 -23.58 62.60
C TYR A 197 -1.16 -23.69 61.21
N GLN A 198 -0.50 -24.80 60.88
CA GLN A 198 0.00 -25.07 59.52
C GLN A 198 -1.14 -25.11 58.49
N LYS A 199 -2.28 -25.73 58.82
CA LYS A 199 -3.49 -25.73 57.98
C LYS A 199 -4.06 -24.32 57.77
N GLN A 200 -4.09 -23.49 58.81
CA GLN A 200 -4.56 -22.10 58.72
C GLN A 200 -3.64 -21.24 57.83
N ILE A 201 -2.32 -21.38 57.98
CA ILE A 201 -1.34 -20.69 57.13
C ILE A 201 -1.53 -21.11 55.68
N THR A 202 -1.62 -22.41 55.40
CA THR A 202 -1.84 -22.95 54.06
C THR A 202 -3.10 -22.37 53.41
N LYS A 203 -4.23 -22.36 54.13
CA LYS A 203 -5.50 -21.81 53.64
C LYS A 203 -5.43 -20.30 53.35
N LYS A 204 -4.84 -19.52 54.26
CA LYS A 204 -4.60 -18.08 54.02
C LYS A 204 -3.68 -17.85 52.82
N GLY A 205 -2.69 -18.73 52.64
CA GLY A 205 -1.77 -18.69 51.51
C GLY A 205 -2.46 -18.89 50.15
N GLU A 206 -3.44 -19.78 50.07
CA GLU A 206 -4.27 -19.95 48.86
C GLU A 206 -5.06 -18.67 48.53
N GLU A 207 -5.71 -18.06 49.53
CA GLU A 207 -6.45 -16.81 49.35
C GLU A 207 -5.54 -15.64 48.92
N VAL A 208 -4.34 -15.54 49.49
CA VAL A 208 -3.33 -14.54 49.10
C VAL A 208 -2.84 -14.79 47.67
N ARG A 209 -2.70 -16.06 47.26
CA ARG A 209 -2.28 -16.41 45.89
C ARG A 209 -3.32 -16.00 44.85
N GLU A 210 -4.60 -16.23 45.13
CA GLU A 210 -5.70 -15.76 44.28
C GLU A 210 -5.73 -14.24 44.17
N LEU A 211 -5.55 -13.55 45.31
CA LEU A 211 -5.47 -12.09 45.36
C LEU A 211 -4.31 -11.59 44.48
N VAL A 212 -3.10 -12.13 44.63
CA VAL A 212 -1.92 -11.78 43.81
C VAL A 212 -2.20 -12.00 42.32
N ASN A 213 -2.75 -13.15 41.95
CA ASN A 213 -3.10 -13.45 40.56
C ASN A 213 -4.08 -12.43 39.96
N SER A 214 -5.08 -12.01 40.74
CA SER A 214 -6.05 -11.00 40.29
C SER A 214 -5.40 -9.63 40.03
N TYR A 215 -4.45 -9.23 40.87
CA TYR A 215 -3.70 -7.98 40.70
C TYR A 215 -2.74 -8.05 39.52
N LEU A 216 -2.06 -9.18 39.31
CA LEU A 216 -1.20 -9.41 38.14
C LEU A 216 -1.98 -9.30 36.82
N LEU A 217 -3.18 -9.88 36.76
CA LEU A 217 -4.05 -9.74 35.59
C LEU A 217 -4.47 -8.29 35.34
N LYS A 218 -4.79 -7.53 36.40
CA LYS A 218 -5.11 -6.10 36.29
C LYS A 218 -3.89 -5.29 35.81
N LEU A 219 -2.69 -5.55 36.33
CA LEU A 219 -1.45 -4.90 35.90
C LEU A 219 -1.15 -5.18 34.41
N SER A 220 -1.29 -6.43 33.96
CA SER A 220 -1.10 -6.78 32.55
C SER A 220 -2.13 -6.11 31.63
N LYS A 221 -3.40 -6.01 32.05
CA LYS A 221 -4.42 -5.26 31.30
C LYS A 221 -4.08 -3.77 31.20
N MET A 222 -3.59 -3.20 32.30
CA MET A 222 -3.19 -1.80 32.38
C MET A 222 -2.02 -1.48 31.44
N GLU A 223 -0.99 -2.34 31.36
CA GLU A 223 0.10 -2.19 30.40
C GLU A 223 -0.39 -2.16 28.95
N LYS A 224 -1.33 -3.06 28.59
CA LYS A 224 -1.94 -3.06 27.24
C LYS A 224 -2.71 -1.77 26.95
N THR A 225 -3.42 -1.23 27.93
CA THR A 225 -4.12 0.06 27.76
C THR A 225 -3.15 1.22 27.61
N THR A 226 -2.02 1.24 28.31
CA THR A 226 -1.00 2.29 28.18
C THR A 226 -0.43 2.34 26.77
N VAL A 227 -0.07 1.18 26.20
CA VAL A 227 0.41 1.11 24.81
C VAL A 227 -0.65 1.63 23.83
N LYS A 228 -1.93 1.33 24.08
CA LYS A 228 -3.04 1.84 23.26
C LYS A 228 -3.24 3.35 23.41
N SER A 229 -3.07 3.90 24.60
CA SER A 229 -3.18 5.34 24.87
C SER A 229 -2.02 6.16 24.29
N ILE A 230 -0.81 5.59 24.21
CA ILE A 230 0.33 6.23 23.54
C ILE A 230 0.16 6.20 22.02
N ARG A 231 -0.51 5.16 21.50
CA ARG A 231 -0.76 4.99 20.05
C ARG A 231 -1.85 5.92 19.49
N ASN A 232 -2.77 6.42 20.33
CA ASN A 232 -3.91 7.25 19.96
C ASN A 232 -3.71 8.73 20.31
#